data_AF-A0A2K1IFZ7-F1
#
_entry.id   AF-A0A2K1IFZ7-F1
#
_cell.length_a   1.000
_cell.length_b   1.000
_cell.length_c   1.000
_cell.angle_alpha   90.00
_cell.angle_beta   90.00
_cell.angle_gamma   90.00
#
_symmetry.space_group_name_H-M   'P 1'
#
loop_
_entity.id
_entity.type
_entity.pdbx_description
1 polymer ?
#
loop_
_entity_poly.entity_id
_entity_poly.type
_entity_poly.pdbx_seq_one_letter_code
_entity_poly.pdbx_strand_id
1 'polypeptide(L)'
;MPRLREAQIPIGHKVYKNILKLLNVAVIIFGIMTVVMSFEINPVPTFSPGWLLILLGSTTMLGGFTGFGGTTLPCCYKSHIICMSIAIFGTAVFCLCMFGQSDISIWPLALQRAKVVASFKSKRFSEETVDRYLSSICWLYIFVVIVECVALAARVIFQRKFIHEQFESLAQTQDLRAATLRTMREDLGSRSNKVDRTRAGNLDAKMQDKYAKYVLTF
;
A
#
# COMPACT_ATOMS: atom_id res chain seq x y z
N MET A 1 -6.17 -33.38 3.64
CA MET A 1 -5.59 -32.75 4.86
C MET A 1 -4.77 -31.53 4.45
N PRO A 2 -4.80 -30.42 5.23
CA PRO A 2 -4.40 -29.10 4.80
C PRO A 2 -2.91 -28.85 5.11
N ARG A 3 -2.01 -29.16 4.18
CA ARG A 3 -0.56 -28.83 4.31
C ARG A 3 0.13 -28.42 3.01
N LEU A 4 -0.62 -28.09 1.95
CA LEU A 4 -0.04 -27.74 0.65
C LEU A 4 -0.37 -26.30 0.20
N ARG A 5 -0.82 -25.44 1.11
CA ARG A 5 -1.24 -24.07 0.78
C ARG A 5 -0.43 -22.99 1.48
N GLU A 6 0.81 -23.30 1.86
CA GLU A 6 1.85 -22.28 1.81
C GLU A 6 2.14 -22.08 0.33
N ALA A 7 1.31 -21.24 -0.32
CA ALA A 7 1.67 -20.68 -1.60
C ALA A 7 3.09 -20.16 -1.44
N GLN A 8 4.04 -20.77 -2.16
CA GLN A 8 5.40 -20.28 -2.27
C GLN A 8 5.29 -18.83 -2.72
N ILE A 9 5.29 -17.92 -1.75
CA ILE A 9 5.49 -16.52 -2.01
C ILE A 9 6.87 -16.49 -2.67
N PRO A 10 6.97 -16.17 -3.97
CA PRO A 10 8.26 -16.20 -4.65
C PRO A 10 9.20 -15.33 -3.84
N ILE A 11 10.42 -15.81 -3.59
CA ILE A 11 11.40 -15.15 -2.70
C ILE A 11 11.51 -13.65 -3.02
N GLY A 12 11.36 -13.29 -4.30
CA GLY A 12 11.26 -11.92 -4.79
C GLY A 12 10.16 -11.06 -4.15
N HIS A 13 8.96 -11.59 -3.87
CA HIS A 13 7.88 -10.84 -3.22
C HIS A 13 8.22 -10.47 -1.76
N LYS A 14 8.83 -11.39 -1.01
CA LYS A 14 9.26 -11.12 0.37
C LYS A 14 10.39 -10.08 0.41
N VAL A 15 11.37 -10.22 -0.48
CA VAL A 15 12.48 -9.26 -0.62
C VAL A 15 11.97 -7.89 -1.02
N TYR A 16 11.11 -7.81 -2.04
CA TYR A 16 10.55 -6.54 -2.52
C TYR A 16 9.70 -5.83 -1.46
N LYS A 17 8.89 -6.60 -0.71
CA LYS A 17 8.11 -6.07 0.42
C LYS A 17 9.01 -5.51 1.52
N ASN A 18 10.13 -6.16 1.82
CA ASN A 18 11.10 -5.67 2.80
C ASN A 18 11.81 -4.40 2.32
N ILE A 19 12.19 -4.32 1.04
CA ILE A 19 12.79 -3.12 0.45
C ILE A 19 11.81 -1.93 0.54
N LEU A 20 10.55 -2.14 0.16
CA LEU A 20 9.50 -1.12 0.30
C LEU A 20 9.32 -0.65 1.75
N LYS A 21 9.37 -1.57 2.72
CA LYS A 21 9.31 -1.20 4.14
C LYS A 21 10.52 -0.36 4.56
N LEU A 22 11.73 -0.75 4.15
CA LEU A 22 12.96 0.00 4.45
C LEU A 22 12.93 1.40 3.85
N LEU A 23 12.51 1.54 2.59
CA LEU A 23 12.33 2.85 1.95
C LEU A 23 11.35 3.73 2.72
N ASN A 24 10.20 3.18 3.13
CA ASN A 24 9.22 3.94 3.91
C ASN A 24 9.73 4.29 5.31
N VAL A 25 10.54 3.44 5.95
CA VAL A 25 11.20 3.77 7.22
C VAL A 25 12.19 4.92 7.04
N ALA A 26 12.98 4.92 5.96
CA ALA A 26 13.86 6.04 5.65
C ALA A 26 13.08 7.35 5.50
N VAL A 27 11.94 7.32 4.79
CA VAL A 27 11.04 8.49 4.63
C VAL A 27 10.51 8.98 5.99
N ILE A 28 10.14 8.07 6.91
CA ILE A 28 9.72 8.44 8.27
C ILE A 28 10.85 9.16 9.00
N ILE A 29 12.08 8.60 8.95
CA ILE A 29 13.25 9.20 9.62
C ILE A 29 13.52 10.60 9.07
N PHE A 30 13.49 10.78 7.75
CA PHE A 30 13.66 12.10 7.15
C PHE A 30 12.59 13.09 7.58
N GLY A 31 11.32 12.67 7.63
CA GLY A 31 10.24 13.50 8.14
C GLY A 31 10.42 13.92 9.60
N ILE A 32 10.90 13.01 10.47
CA ILE A 32 11.23 13.32 11.87
C ILE A 32 12.37 14.35 11.93
N MET A 33 13.46 14.12 11.18
CA MET A 33 14.60 15.03 11.14
C MET A 33 14.18 16.43 10.70
N THR A 34 13.32 16.55 9.69
CA THR A 34 12.73 17.81 9.25
C THR A 34 12.03 18.56 10.39
N VAL A 35 11.17 17.87 11.14
CA VAL A 35 10.41 18.49 12.23
C VAL A 35 11.35 18.95 13.34
N VAL A 36 12.30 18.11 13.74
CA VAL A 36 13.31 18.43 14.76
C VAL A 36 14.14 19.64 14.34
N MET A 37 14.67 19.63 13.11
CA MET A 37 15.45 20.73 12.54
C MET A 37 14.66 22.04 12.48
N SER A 38 13.34 21.97 12.24
CA SER A 38 12.48 23.16 12.23
C SER A 38 12.37 23.80 13.61
N PHE A 39 12.27 23.00 14.67
CA PHE A 39 12.27 23.48 16.05
C PHE A 39 13.65 24.00 16.50
N GLU A 40 14.75 23.47 15.98
CA GLU A 40 16.10 23.97 16.28
C GLU A 40 16.34 25.38 15.72
N ILE A 41 15.89 25.65 14.49
CA ILE A 41 16.01 26.98 13.87
C ILE A 41 15.14 28.00 14.61
N ASN A 42 13.88 27.62 14.88
CA ASN A 42 12.90 28.51 15.48
C ASN A 42 12.01 27.76 16.48
N PRO A 43 12.37 27.74 17.78
CA PRO A 43 11.66 26.95 18.80
C PRO A 43 10.24 27.46 19.08
N VAL A 44 9.94 28.72 18.72
CA VAL A 44 8.57 29.26 18.75
C VAL A 44 8.28 29.82 17.37
N PRO A 45 7.80 29.00 16.41
CA PRO A 45 7.50 29.47 15.08
C PRO A 45 6.36 30.48 15.14
N THR A 46 6.69 31.77 15.10
CA THR A 46 5.74 32.89 15.05
C THR A 46 5.35 33.24 13.60
N PHE A 47 6.04 32.68 12.61
CA PHE A 47 5.87 32.97 11.18
C PHE A 47 5.54 31.71 10.36
N SER A 48 4.78 31.89 9.28
CA SER A 48 4.21 30.80 8.47
C SER A 48 5.22 29.80 7.84
N PRO A 49 6.47 30.16 7.47
CA PRO A 49 7.39 29.21 6.84
C PRO A 49 7.86 28.09 7.78
N GLY A 50 8.03 28.37 9.07
CA GLY A 50 8.40 27.35 10.06
C GLY A 50 7.28 26.33 10.27
N TRP A 51 6.03 26.80 10.34
CA TRP A 51 4.85 25.93 10.40
C TRP A 51 4.67 25.10 9.13
N LEU A 52 4.97 25.67 7.95
CA LEU A 52 4.93 24.94 6.68
C LEU A 52 5.94 23.80 6.65
N LEU A 53 7.16 23.99 7.16
CA LEU A 53 8.15 22.92 7.27
C LEU A 53 7.73 21.82 8.27
N ILE A 54 7.14 22.20 9.41
CA ILE A 54 6.61 21.23 10.37
C ILE A 54 5.47 20.42 9.75
N LEU A 55 4.55 21.07 9.05
CA LEU A 55 3.46 20.40 8.33
C LEU A 55 4.00 19.48 7.25
N LEU A 56 4.98 19.93 6.47
CA LEU A 56 5.62 19.13 5.43
C LEU A 56 6.33 17.91 5.99
N GLY A 57 7.11 18.07 7.07
CA GLY A 57 7.72 16.94 7.76
C GLY A 57 6.69 15.95 8.30
N SER A 58 5.59 16.47 8.87
CA SER A 58 4.48 15.66 9.40
C SER A 58 3.75 14.89 8.30
N THR A 59 3.50 15.50 7.14
CA THR A 59 2.86 14.82 6.00
C THR A 59 3.79 13.79 5.36
N THR A 60 5.09 14.08 5.25
CA THR A 60 6.12 13.10 4.86
C THR A 60 6.16 11.91 5.81
N MET A 61 6.14 12.14 7.13
CA MET A 61 6.05 11.06 8.12
C MET A 61 4.79 10.22 7.93
N LEU A 62 3.63 10.87 7.76
CA LEU A 62 2.36 10.19 7.55
C LEU A 62 2.36 9.37 6.25
N GLY A 63 2.99 9.89 5.18
CA GLY A 63 3.24 9.18 3.92
C GLY A 63 4.06 7.91 4.14
N GLY A 64 5.14 8.00 4.91
CA GLY A 64 5.96 6.84 5.28
C GLY A 64 5.22 5.81 6.15
N PHE A 65 4.47 6.24 7.17
CA PHE A 65 3.67 5.34 8.02
C PHE A 65 2.58 4.61 7.24
N THR A 66 1.84 5.34 6.40
CA THR A 66 0.82 4.75 5.53
C THR A 66 1.43 3.82 4.48
N GLY A 67 2.65 4.08 4.01
CA GLY A 67 3.40 3.18 3.12
C GLY A 67 3.84 1.90 3.80
N PHE A 68 4.35 2.00 5.02
CA PHE A 68 4.70 0.86 5.85
C PHE A 68 3.46 -0.02 6.13
N GLY A 69 2.36 0.58 6.61
CA GLY A 69 1.09 -0.08 6.86
C GLY A 69 0.38 -0.56 5.58
N GLY A 70 0.60 0.11 4.45
CA GLY A 70 0.10 -0.26 3.13
C GLY A 70 0.56 -1.65 2.70
N THR A 71 1.76 -2.07 3.10
CA THR A 71 2.25 -3.43 2.81
C THR A 71 1.45 -4.54 3.51
N THR A 72 0.61 -4.18 4.48
CA THR A 72 -0.23 -5.08 5.27
C THR A 72 -1.73 -4.86 5.08
N LEU A 73 -2.17 -3.61 4.85
CA LEU A 73 -3.57 -3.21 4.80
C LEU A 73 -3.90 -2.46 3.49
N PRO A 74 -4.95 -2.86 2.75
CA PRO A 74 -5.32 -2.22 1.49
C PRO A 74 -5.89 -0.80 1.66
N CYS A 75 -6.49 -0.47 2.80
CA CYS A 75 -6.95 0.90 3.08
C CYS A 75 -5.79 1.90 3.17
N CYS A 76 -4.64 1.45 3.66
CA CYS A 76 -3.43 2.26 3.78
C CYS A 76 -2.76 2.54 2.42
N TYR A 77 -3.13 1.83 1.34
CA TYR A 77 -2.59 2.08 0.01
C TYR A 77 -3.08 3.42 -0.57
N LYS A 78 -4.38 3.69 -0.48
CA LYS A 78 -4.96 4.94 -1.00
C LYS A 78 -4.44 6.15 -0.22
N SER A 79 -4.41 6.04 1.11
CA SER A 79 -3.84 7.11 1.95
C SER A 79 -2.36 7.32 1.68
N HIS A 80 -1.58 6.25 1.46
CA HIS A 80 -0.17 6.36 1.09
C HIS A 80 0.05 7.14 -0.21
N ILE A 81 -0.71 6.85 -1.28
CA ILE A 81 -0.59 7.62 -2.52
C ILE A 81 -0.89 9.10 -2.29
N ILE A 82 -1.99 9.41 -1.59
CA ILE A 82 -2.41 10.78 -1.36
C ILE A 82 -1.37 11.53 -0.52
N CYS A 83 -0.97 10.96 0.62
CA CYS A 83 0.01 11.58 1.52
C CYS A 83 1.37 11.77 0.84
N MET A 84 1.88 10.76 0.11
CA MET A 84 3.14 10.89 -0.63
C MET A 84 3.05 11.90 -1.77
N SER A 85 1.93 11.97 -2.49
CA SER A 85 1.76 12.96 -3.56
C SER A 85 1.77 14.39 -3.01
N ILE A 86 1.11 14.61 -1.88
CA ILE A 86 1.09 15.91 -1.18
C ILE A 86 2.49 16.25 -0.65
N ALA A 87 3.20 15.27 -0.06
CA ALA A 87 4.57 15.46 0.41
C ALA A 87 5.50 15.86 -0.74
N ILE A 88 5.54 15.07 -1.82
CA ILE A 88 6.36 15.35 -3.02
C ILE A 88 6.07 16.74 -3.59
N PHE A 89 4.79 17.10 -3.72
CA PHE A 89 4.40 18.43 -4.20
C PHE A 89 4.88 19.54 -3.26
N GLY A 90 4.65 19.39 -1.95
CA GLY A 90 5.09 20.36 -0.95
C GLY A 90 6.60 20.53 -0.91
N THR A 91 7.36 19.44 -1.03
CA THR A 91 8.82 19.46 -1.09
C THR A 91 9.33 20.08 -2.39
N ALA A 92 8.69 19.83 -3.52
CA ALA A 92 9.05 20.45 -4.80
C ALA A 92 8.84 21.97 -4.75
N VAL A 93 7.69 22.42 -4.21
CA VAL A 93 7.40 23.84 -4.00
C VAL A 93 8.41 24.48 -3.04
N PHE A 94 8.76 23.81 -1.94
CA PHE A 94 9.78 24.28 -1.01
C PHE A 94 11.16 24.44 -1.68
N CYS A 95 11.61 23.43 -2.42
CA CYS A 95 12.87 23.49 -3.17
C CYS A 95 12.86 24.62 -4.20
N LEU A 96 11.76 24.80 -4.95
CA LEU A 96 11.62 25.91 -5.91
C LEU A 96 11.72 27.28 -5.22
N CYS A 97 11.15 27.44 -4.03
CA CYS A 97 11.27 28.69 -3.25
C CYS A 97 12.72 28.96 -2.79
N MET A 98 13.52 27.91 -2.61
CA MET A 98 14.89 28.00 -2.09
C MET A 98 15.97 28.09 -3.20
N PHE A 99 15.68 27.64 -4.42
CA PHE A 99 16.60 27.64 -5.57
C PHE A 99 16.80 29.00 -6.26
N GLY A 100 16.25 30.09 -5.73
CA GLY A 100 16.54 31.44 -6.22
C GLY A 100 18.00 31.82 -5.95
N GLN A 101 18.91 31.52 -6.90
CA GLN A 101 20.29 32.00 -6.86
C GLN A 101 20.32 33.52 -6.91
N SER A 102 21.17 34.13 -6.08
CA SER A 102 21.48 35.56 -6.11
C SER A 102 22.13 36.02 -7.42
N ASP A 103 22.70 35.10 -8.21
CA ASP A 103 23.48 35.41 -9.42
C ASP A 103 22.72 35.21 -10.73
N ILE A 104 21.52 34.60 -10.71
CA ILE A 104 20.68 34.45 -11.90
C ILE A 104 19.54 35.46 -11.80
N SER A 105 19.45 36.37 -12.78
CA SER A 105 18.54 37.51 -12.86
C SER A 105 17.04 37.16 -13.01
N ILE A 106 16.57 36.05 -12.43
CA ILE A 106 15.14 35.75 -12.29
C ILE A 106 14.66 36.44 -11.01
N TRP A 107 14.49 37.76 -11.12
CA TRP A 107 14.14 38.70 -10.06
C TRP A 107 13.05 38.22 -9.06
N PRO A 108 11.97 37.53 -9.46
CA PRO A 108 10.95 37.10 -8.50
C PRO A 108 11.40 36.00 -7.53
N LEU A 109 12.29 35.09 -7.92
CA LEU A 109 12.71 33.93 -7.10
C LEU A 109 13.78 34.31 -6.06
N ALA A 110 14.73 35.18 -6.43
CA ALA A 110 15.74 35.69 -5.50
C ALA A 110 15.10 36.53 -4.37
N LEU A 111 14.10 37.35 -4.71
CA LEU A 111 13.33 38.12 -3.73
C LEU A 111 12.53 37.21 -2.78
N GLN A 112 12.05 36.07 -3.28
CA GLN A 112 11.30 35.10 -2.49
C GLN A 112 12.20 34.38 -1.48
N ARG A 113 13.42 33.96 -1.88
CA ARG A 113 14.43 33.38 -0.97
C ARG A 113 14.81 34.37 0.12
N ALA A 114 15.10 35.63 -0.22
CA ALA A 114 15.43 36.66 0.75
C ALA A 114 14.29 36.88 1.77
N LYS A 115 13.02 36.88 1.33
CA LYS A 115 11.85 36.95 2.22
C LYS A 115 11.75 35.74 3.14
N VAL A 116 12.01 34.53 2.63
CA VAL A 116 12.00 33.29 3.43
C VAL A 116 13.11 33.34 4.48
N VAL A 117 14.35 33.65 4.10
CA VAL A 117 15.51 33.76 5.01
C VAL A 117 15.26 34.83 6.08
N ALA A 118 14.75 36.01 5.69
CA ALA A 118 14.39 37.07 6.63
C ALA A 118 13.25 36.67 7.57
N SER A 119 12.32 35.81 7.13
CA SER A 119 11.25 35.26 7.98
C SER A 119 11.77 34.24 9.00
N PHE A 120 12.92 33.63 8.74
CA PHE A 120 13.63 32.75 9.67
C PHE A 120 14.64 33.48 10.56
N LYS A 121 14.63 34.82 10.58
CA LYS A 121 15.54 35.64 11.39
C LYS A 121 15.33 35.40 12.89
N SER A 122 16.03 34.40 13.38
CA SER A 122 16.17 34.08 14.79
C SER A 122 17.18 35.04 15.42
N LYS A 123 16.92 35.53 16.65
CA LYS A 123 17.91 36.30 17.42
C LYS A 123 19.23 35.53 17.65
N ARG A 124 19.25 34.23 17.35
CA ARG A 124 20.32 33.29 17.66
C ARG A 124 21.30 33.04 16.52
N PHE A 125 20.93 33.33 15.27
CA PHE A 125 21.73 32.99 14.08
C PHE A 125 21.83 34.18 13.11
N SER A 126 23.00 34.36 12.49
CA SER A 126 23.17 35.35 11.42
C SER A 126 22.42 34.92 10.16
N GLU A 127 22.03 35.90 9.32
CA GLU A 127 21.30 35.64 8.07
C GLU A 127 22.07 34.69 7.14
N GLU A 128 23.39 34.82 7.07
CA GLU A 128 24.25 33.93 6.28
C GLU A 128 24.27 32.49 6.81
N THR A 129 24.20 32.31 8.13
CA THR A 129 24.14 30.98 8.75
C THR A 129 22.80 30.32 8.46
N VAL A 130 21.71 31.07 8.57
CA VAL A 130 20.35 30.61 8.24
C VAL A 130 20.25 30.24 6.76
N ASP A 131 20.87 31.02 5.88
CA ASP A 131 20.86 30.78 4.44
C ASP A 131 21.62 29.49 4.04
N ARG A 132 22.82 29.28 4.59
CA ARG A 132 23.59 28.03 4.40
C ARG A 132 22.84 26.82 4.95
N TYR A 133 22.17 26.98 6.10
CA TYR A 133 21.39 25.93 6.73
C TYR A 133 20.15 25.55 5.88
N LEU A 134 19.36 26.53 5.44
CA LEU A 134 18.20 26.30 4.58
C LEU A 134 18.62 25.72 3.21
N SER A 135 19.78 26.11 2.67
CA SER A 135 20.33 25.51 1.45
C SER A 135 20.69 24.03 1.66
N SER A 136 21.31 23.69 2.80
CA SER A 136 21.63 22.30 3.15
C SER A 136 20.35 21.46 3.31
N ILE A 137 19.32 22.03 3.94
CA ILE A 137 17.99 21.41 4.04
C ILE A 137 17.36 21.21 2.65
N CYS A 138 17.48 22.19 1.76
CA CYS A 138 16.97 22.07 0.39
C CYS A 138 17.59 20.87 -0.34
N TRP A 139 18.91 20.67 -0.23
CA TRP A 139 19.58 19.49 -0.80
C TRP A 139 19.09 18.18 -0.19
N LEU A 140 18.90 18.15 1.13
CA LEU A 140 18.31 17.01 1.82
C LEU A 140 16.90 16.72 1.29
N TYR A 141 16.08 17.74 1.04
CA TYR A 141 14.74 17.58 0.48
C TYR A 141 14.72 17.08 -0.95
N ILE A 142 15.67 17.50 -1.80
CA ILE A 142 15.81 16.92 -3.15
C ILE A 142 16.05 15.42 -3.05
N PHE A 143 16.94 15.00 -2.13
CA PHE A 143 17.19 13.59 -1.88
C PHE A 143 15.92 12.87 -1.37
N VAL A 144 15.20 13.47 -0.42
CA VAL A 144 13.93 12.93 0.10
C VAL A 144 12.90 12.76 -1.02
N VAL A 145 12.73 13.75 -1.90
CA VAL A 145 11.84 13.66 -3.07
C VAL A 145 12.18 12.48 -3.96
N ILE A 146 13.47 12.25 -4.23
CA ILE A 146 13.92 11.12 -5.05
C ILE A 146 13.52 9.80 -4.36
N VAL A 147 13.77 9.68 -3.06
CA VAL A 147 13.41 8.48 -2.28
C VAL A 147 11.90 8.27 -2.23
N GLU A 148 11.11 9.34 -2.02
CA GLU A 148 9.64 9.30 -2.02
C GLU A 148 9.10 8.89 -3.40
N CYS A 149 9.63 9.44 -4.49
CA CYS A 149 9.27 9.08 -5.85
C CYS A 149 9.58 7.60 -6.14
N VAL A 150 10.76 7.13 -5.74
CA VAL A 150 11.15 5.72 -5.89
C VAL A 150 10.25 4.82 -5.06
N ALA A 151 9.94 5.17 -3.81
CA ALA A 151 9.06 4.40 -2.96
C ALA A 151 7.63 4.32 -3.54
N LEU A 152 7.10 5.44 -4.03
CA LEU A 152 5.78 5.52 -4.65
C LEU A 152 5.72 4.71 -5.95
N ALA A 153 6.70 4.88 -6.85
CA ALA A 153 6.79 4.15 -8.11
C ALA A 153 6.93 2.64 -7.86
N ALA A 154 7.82 2.23 -6.96
CA ALA A 154 7.98 0.85 -6.56
C ALA A 154 6.67 0.27 -6.03
N ARG A 155 5.92 1.05 -5.23
CA ARG A 155 4.65 0.62 -4.68
C ARG A 155 3.59 0.41 -5.77
N VAL A 156 3.49 1.32 -6.74
CA VAL A 156 2.55 1.21 -7.88
C VAL A 156 2.90 0.00 -8.75
N ILE A 157 4.18 -0.20 -9.06
CA ILE A 157 4.66 -1.34 -9.85
C ILE A 157 4.32 -2.67 -9.15
N PHE A 158 4.61 -2.74 -7.85
CA PHE A 158 4.28 -3.90 -7.04
C PHE A 158 2.79 -4.19 -7.03
N GLN A 159 1.96 -3.17 -6.81
CA GLN A 159 0.53 -3.39 -6.76
C GLN A 159 -0.03 -3.85 -8.12
N ARG A 160 0.43 -3.27 -9.25
CA ARG A 160 0.02 -3.72 -10.59
C ARG A 160 0.41 -5.17 -10.89
N LYS A 161 1.64 -5.57 -10.57
CA LYS A 161 2.10 -6.96 -10.82
C LYS A 161 1.34 -7.98 -9.96
N PHE A 162 1.17 -7.70 -8.67
CA PHE A 162 0.56 -8.66 -7.74
C PHE A 162 -0.98 -8.67 -7.74
N ILE A 163 -1.64 -7.57 -8.13
CA ILE A 163 -3.10 -7.56 -8.32
C ILE A 163 -3.48 -8.47 -9.50
N HIS A 164 -2.73 -8.45 -10.60
CA HIS A 164 -3.00 -9.34 -11.73
C HIS A 164 -2.86 -10.81 -11.34
N GLU A 165 -1.80 -11.18 -10.61
CA GLU A 165 -1.63 -12.54 -10.09
C GLU A 165 -2.75 -12.95 -9.11
N GLN A 166 -3.21 -12.03 -8.25
CA GLN A 166 -4.33 -12.32 -7.35
C GLN A 166 -5.65 -12.55 -8.11
N PHE A 167 -5.96 -11.75 -9.13
CA PHE A 167 -7.18 -11.94 -9.92
C PHE A 167 -7.15 -13.23 -10.74
N GLU A 168 -6.02 -13.58 -11.36
CA GLU A 168 -5.85 -14.86 -12.04
C GLU A 168 -6.03 -16.04 -11.09
N SER A 169 -5.44 -15.97 -9.89
CA SER A 169 -5.60 -17.02 -8.87
C SER A 169 -7.04 -17.13 -8.37
N LEU A 170 -7.75 -16.02 -8.18
CA LEU A 170 -9.13 -16.00 -7.73
C LEU A 170 -10.07 -16.59 -8.79
N ALA A 171 -9.89 -16.22 -10.05
CA ALA A 171 -10.63 -16.79 -11.18
C ALA A 171 -10.42 -18.31 -11.26
N GLN A 172 -9.16 -18.78 -11.22
CA GLN A 172 -8.85 -20.21 -11.18
C GLN A 172 -9.47 -20.92 -9.97
N THR A 173 -9.46 -20.29 -8.80
CA THR A 173 -10.05 -20.89 -7.58
C THR A 173 -11.58 -20.98 -7.69
N GLN A 174 -12.21 -20.00 -8.34
CA GLN A 174 -13.65 -19.95 -8.55
C GLN A 174 -14.10 -20.98 -9.59
N ASP A 175 -13.33 -21.13 -10.68
CA ASP A 175 -13.54 -22.16 -11.70
C ASP A 175 -13.34 -23.57 -11.13
N LEU A 176 -12.30 -23.77 -10.31
CA LEU A 176 -12.05 -25.04 -9.64
C LEU A 176 -13.19 -25.39 -8.67
N ARG A 177 -13.70 -24.41 -7.90
CA ARG A 177 -14.88 -24.61 -7.04
C ARG A 177 -16.13 -24.94 -7.84
N ALA A 178 -16.36 -24.25 -8.96
CA ALA A 178 -17.51 -24.50 -9.83
C ALA A 178 -17.42 -25.90 -10.46
N ALA A 179 -16.25 -26.32 -10.92
CA ALA A 179 -16.00 -27.67 -11.42
C ALA A 179 -16.22 -28.73 -10.34
N THR A 180 -15.71 -28.50 -9.12
CA THR A 180 -15.90 -29.40 -7.98
C THR A 180 -17.37 -29.53 -7.57
N LEU A 181 -18.13 -28.43 -7.60
CA LEU A 181 -19.56 -28.47 -7.31
C LEU A 181 -20.35 -29.21 -8.39
N ARG A 182 -19.96 -29.09 -9.67
CA ARG A 182 -20.57 -29.85 -10.77
C ARG A 182 -20.32 -31.36 -10.60
N THR A 183 -19.09 -31.76 -10.32
CA THR A 183 -18.77 -33.18 -10.10
C THR A 183 -19.48 -33.74 -8.87
N MET A 184 -19.56 -32.98 -7.76
CA MET A 184 -20.37 -33.39 -6.61
C MET A 184 -21.86 -33.54 -6.95
N ARG A 185 -22.42 -32.64 -7.76
CA ARG A 185 -23.83 -32.70 -8.17
C ARG A 185 -24.12 -33.93 -9.05
N GLU A 186 -23.22 -34.26 -9.97
CA GLU A 186 -23.29 -35.46 -10.79
C GLU A 186 -23.18 -36.74 -9.96
N ASP A 187 -22.23 -36.78 -9.01
CA ASP A 187 -22.02 -37.94 -8.16
C ASP A 187 -23.22 -38.19 -7.22
N LEU A 188 -23.80 -37.12 -6.65
CA LEU A 188 -25.02 -37.18 -5.86
C LEU A 188 -26.23 -37.62 -6.69
N GLY A 189 -26.39 -37.11 -7.90
CA GLY A 189 -27.46 -37.52 -8.82
C GLY A 189 -27.36 -39.00 -9.20
N SER A 190 -26.15 -39.49 -9.48
CA SER A 190 -25.91 -40.90 -9.80
C SER A 190 -26.20 -41.83 -8.62
N ARG A 191 -25.86 -41.41 -7.39
CA ARG A 191 -26.16 -42.16 -6.16
C ARG A 191 -27.64 -42.18 -5.83
N SER A 192 -28.34 -41.05 -6.01
CA SER A 192 -29.80 -40.99 -5.84
C SER A 192 -30.49 -41.97 -6.78
N ASN A 193 -30.14 -41.94 -8.07
CA ASN A 193 -30.70 -42.85 -9.07
C ASN A 193 -30.41 -44.33 -8.76
N LYS A 194 -29.23 -44.65 -8.21
CA LYS A 194 -28.90 -46.01 -7.77
C LYS A 194 -29.79 -46.43 -6.60
N VAL A 195 -29.93 -45.58 -5.58
CA VAL A 195 -30.74 -45.88 -4.39
C VAL A 195 -32.22 -46.05 -4.78
N ASP A 196 -32.75 -45.19 -5.65
CA ASP A 196 -34.13 -45.30 -6.12
C ASP A 196 -34.37 -46.58 -6.93
N ARG A 197 -33.42 -46.96 -7.81
CA ARG A 197 -33.49 -48.25 -8.53
C ARG A 197 -33.43 -49.45 -7.59
N THR A 198 -32.53 -49.45 -6.60
CA THR A 198 -32.44 -50.54 -5.62
C THR A 198 -33.70 -50.62 -4.76
N ARG A 199 -34.26 -49.48 -4.36
CA ARG A 199 -35.51 -49.44 -3.58
C ARG A 199 -36.70 -49.93 -4.40
N ALA A 200 -36.80 -49.54 -5.66
CA ALA A 200 -37.83 -50.02 -6.58
C ALA A 200 -37.72 -51.54 -6.80
N GLY A 201 -36.53 -52.07 -7.07
CA GLY A 201 -36.31 -53.51 -7.23
C GLY A 201 -36.64 -54.32 -5.96
N ASN A 202 -36.29 -53.81 -4.78
CA ASN A 202 -36.64 -54.45 -3.51
C ASN A 202 -38.15 -54.41 -3.22
N LEU A 203 -38.86 -53.37 -3.69
CA LEU A 203 -40.31 -53.30 -3.56
C LEU A 203 -40.99 -54.33 -4.47
N ASP A 204 -40.51 -54.44 -5.71
CA ASP A 204 -41.05 -55.36 -6.71
C ASP A 204 -40.87 -56.83 -6.29
N ALA A 205 -39.68 -57.17 -5.78
CA ALA A 205 -39.41 -58.50 -5.20
C ALA A 205 -40.33 -58.82 -4.00
N LYS A 206 -40.60 -57.83 -3.13
CA LYS A 206 -41.54 -58.00 -2.01
C LYS A 206 -42.99 -58.18 -2.48
N MET A 207 -43.40 -57.49 -3.54
CA MET A 207 -44.74 -57.66 -4.10
C MET A 207 -44.88 -59.06 -4.70
N GLN A 208 -43.91 -59.51 -5.49
CA GLN A 208 -43.91 -60.86 -6.07
C GLN A 208 -43.94 -61.97 -5.00
N ASP A 209 -43.13 -61.87 -3.94
CA ASP A 209 -43.15 -62.84 -2.83
C ASP A 209 -44.51 -62.87 -2.10
N LYS A 210 -45.13 -61.70 -1.89
CA LYS A 210 -46.48 -61.63 -1.30
C LYS A 210 -47.52 -62.27 -2.22
N TYR A 211 -47.53 -61.93 -3.51
CA TYR A 211 -48.49 -62.49 -4.46
C TYR A 211 -48.31 -64.02 -4.62
N ALA A 212 -47.06 -64.51 -4.65
CA ALA A 212 -46.79 -65.95 -4.71
C ALA A 212 -47.32 -66.69 -3.46
N LYS A 213 -47.17 -66.11 -2.27
CA LYS A 213 -47.76 -66.66 -1.04
C LYS A 213 -49.28 -66.71 -1.11
N TYR A 214 -49.93 -65.64 -1.57
CA TYR A 214 -51.39 -65.61 -1.72
C TYR A 214 -51.94 -66.64 -2.72
N VAL A 215 -51.21 -66.90 -3.82
CA VAL A 215 -51.62 -67.91 -4.83
C VAL A 215 -51.48 -69.34 -4.31
N LEU A 216 -50.52 -69.61 -3.41
CA LEU A 216 -50.32 -70.92 -2.78
C LEU A 216 -51.26 -71.21 -1.59
N THR A 217 -52.10 -70.24 -1.19
CA THR A 217 -53.03 -70.39 -0.06
C THR A 217 -54.48 -70.68 -0.51
N PHE A 218 -54.70 -70.90 -1.81
CA PHE A 218 -55.93 -71.41 -2.42
C PHE A 218 -55.65 -72.73 -3.13
#